data_AF-A0A094GEG8-F1
#
_entry.id   AF-A0A094GEG8-F1
#
_cell.length_a   1.000
_cell.length_b   1.000
_cell.length_c   1.000
_cell.angle_alpha   90.00
_cell.angle_beta   90.00
_cell.angle_gamma   90.00
#
_symmetry.space_group_name_H-M   'P 1'
#
loop_
_entity.id
_entity.type
_entity.pdbx_description
1 polymer ?
#
loop_
_entity_poly.entity_id
_entity_poly.type
_entity_poly.pdbx_seq_one_letter_code
_entity_poly.pdbx_strand_id
1 'polypeptide(L)'
;MSNSNQSPSPAHSSNLSSSASLLSISATSTSNICPRCSDKLYLPPSIEALKSVLPSVNPSPVNRSISRCVQCDKVNAERAAYFAEFPPPAHVDPVAELERRILEMVDLIALDVKADRLKIALAVAIKQKGDKEMERDAGIKEAWKGFLGIWGPLRTG
;
A
#
# COMPACT_ATOMS: atom_id res chain seq x y z
N MET A 1 9.54 -21.93 -67.07
CA MET A 1 8.24 -21.83 -67.75
C MET A 1 7.19 -22.38 -66.81
N SER A 2 6.10 -21.63 -66.62
CA SER A 2 4.84 -22.03 -65.95
C SER A 2 4.95 -22.22 -64.42
N ASN A 3 4.06 -21.71 -63.57
CA ASN A 3 2.77 -21.07 -63.80
C ASN A 3 2.39 -20.18 -62.61
N SER A 4 1.66 -19.11 -62.93
CA SER A 4 0.95 -18.19 -62.05
C SER A 4 -0.10 -18.89 -61.19
N ASN A 5 -0.42 -18.31 -60.02
CA ASN A 5 -1.79 -17.83 -59.73
C ASN A 5 -1.85 -17.05 -58.40
N GLN A 6 -2.12 -15.74 -58.51
CA GLN A 6 -2.77 -14.94 -57.49
C GLN A 6 -4.29 -15.12 -57.61
N SER A 7 -5.00 -15.28 -56.49
CA SER A 7 -5.99 -14.29 -56.00
C SER A 7 -6.96 -14.89 -54.96
N PRO A 8 -7.55 -14.06 -54.07
CA PRO A 8 -8.11 -14.46 -52.77
C PRO A 8 -9.65 -14.52 -52.77
N SER A 9 -10.24 -15.20 -51.79
CA SER A 9 -11.52 -14.79 -51.15
C SER A 9 -11.91 -15.69 -49.96
N PRO A 10 -12.74 -15.17 -49.04
CA PRO A 10 -12.85 -15.63 -47.67
C PRO A 10 -13.99 -16.64 -47.48
N ALA A 11 -13.81 -17.59 -46.57
CA ALA A 11 -14.91 -18.38 -46.03
C ALA A 11 -15.02 -18.14 -44.53
N HIS A 12 -16.12 -17.49 -44.17
CA HIS A 12 -16.62 -17.31 -42.82
C HIS A 12 -17.00 -18.65 -42.16
N SER A 13 -17.02 -18.60 -40.82
CA SER A 13 -17.74 -19.50 -39.90
C SER A 13 -17.11 -20.90 -39.76
N SER A 14 -16.82 -21.43 -38.58
CA SER A 14 -17.38 -21.22 -37.25
C SER A 14 -16.39 -21.79 -36.24
N ASN A 15 -16.16 -21.13 -35.11
CA ASN A 15 -15.95 -21.79 -33.82
C ASN A 15 -16.16 -20.76 -32.72
N LEU A 16 -17.44 -20.51 -32.45
CA LEU A 16 -17.94 -19.97 -31.20
C LEU A 16 -17.52 -20.94 -30.09
N SER A 17 -16.43 -20.64 -29.39
CA SER A 17 -16.20 -21.23 -28.07
C SER A 17 -16.96 -20.38 -27.06
N SER A 18 -18.15 -20.86 -26.76
CA SER A 18 -19.06 -20.31 -25.77
C SER A 18 -18.47 -20.34 -24.35
N SER A 19 -18.99 -19.42 -23.55
CA SER A 19 -19.29 -19.60 -22.12
C SER A 19 -18.18 -19.28 -21.12
N ALA A 20 -18.00 -17.98 -20.85
CA ALA A 20 -17.93 -17.52 -19.48
C ALA A 20 -18.97 -16.41 -19.29
N SER A 21 -20.21 -16.83 -19.06
CA SER A 21 -21.31 -15.94 -18.68
C SER A 21 -20.94 -15.19 -17.40
N LEU A 22 -20.54 -13.92 -17.51
CA LEU A 22 -20.38 -12.98 -16.39
C LEU A 22 -21.72 -12.41 -15.91
N LEU A 23 -22.77 -13.23 -15.96
CA LEU A 23 -24.07 -12.90 -15.41
C LEU A 23 -24.36 -13.88 -14.29
N SER A 24 -24.20 -13.42 -13.05
CA SER A 24 -25.11 -13.65 -11.91
C SER A 24 -24.37 -13.39 -10.60
N ILE A 25 -23.99 -12.14 -10.30
CA ILE A 25 -23.90 -11.76 -8.88
C ILE A 25 -25.35 -11.56 -8.42
N SER A 26 -26.06 -12.68 -8.24
CA SER A 26 -27.36 -12.67 -7.58
C SER A 26 -27.15 -12.30 -6.13
N ALA A 27 -27.98 -11.35 -5.70
CA ALA A 27 -27.97 -10.69 -4.41
C ALA A 27 -27.94 -11.67 -3.22
N THR A 28 -27.43 -11.16 -2.10
CA THR A 28 -27.45 -11.77 -0.76
C THR A 28 -26.65 -13.07 -0.62
N SER A 29 -25.33 -12.98 -0.78
CA SER A 29 -24.45 -13.96 -0.14
C SER A 29 -24.48 -13.70 1.36
N THR A 30 -25.23 -14.51 2.11
CA THR A 30 -25.24 -14.61 3.58
C THR A 30 -23.92 -15.16 4.13
N SER A 31 -22.89 -15.25 3.30
CA SER A 31 -21.55 -15.66 3.69
C SER A 31 -20.99 -14.62 4.66
N ASN A 32 -20.87 -15.01 5.94
CA ASN A 32 -20.08 -14.28 6.94
C ASN A 32 -18.57 -14.43 6.69
N ILE A 33 -18.16 -14.80 5.48
CA ILE A 33 -16.79 -15.11 5.10
C ILE A 33 -16.37 -14.20 3.93
N CYS A 34 -15.18 -13.64 4.03
CA CYS A 34 -14.57 -12.76 3.06
C CYS A 34 -14.22 -13.54 1.78
N PRO A 35 -14.68 -13.10 0.60
CA PRO A 35 -14.37 -13.78 -0.66
C PRO A 35 -12.88 -13.71 -1.06
N ARG A 36 -12.09 -12.82 -0.44
CA ARG A 36 -10.68 -12.60 -0.79
C ARG A 36 -9.72 -13.48 0.03
N CYS A 37 -9.98 -13.63 1.32
CA CYS A 37 -9.06 -14.30 2.24
C CYS A 37 -9.71 -15.39 3.09
N SER A 38 -11.00 -15.68 2.87
CA SER A 38 -11.78 -16.66 3.64
C SER A 38 -11.89 -16.38 5.15
N ASP A 39 -11.53 -15.19 5.61
CA ASP A 39 -11.67 -14.77 7.00
C ASP A 39 -13.10 -14.28 7.29
N LYS A 40 -13.49 -14.27 8.56
CA LYS A 40 -14.82 -13.84 8.99
C LYS A 40 -15.04 -12.35 8.72
N LEU A 41 -16.26 -12.01 8.28
CA LEU A 41 -16.73 -10.63 8.13
C LEU A 41 -17.35 -10.15 9.44
N TYR A 42 -17.10 -8.89 9.78
CA TYR A 42 -17.61 -8.24 10.99
C TYR A 42 -18.29 -6.93 10.63
N LEU A 43 -19.29 -6.54 11.41
CA LEU A 43 -19.79 -5.17 11.38
C LEU A 43 -18.75 -4.25 12.04
N PRO A 44 -18.39 -3.12 11.41
CA PRO A 44 -17.60 -2.10 12.08
C PRO A 44 -18.27 -1.63 13.38
N PRO A 45 -17.50 -1.28 14.43
CA PRO A 45 -18.07 -0.72 15.66
C PRO A 45 -18.88 0.54 15.36
N SER A 46 -19.82 0.94 16.21
CA SER A 46 -20.50 2.22 16.03
C SER A 46 -19.53 3.40 16.19
N ILE A 47 -19.90 4.58 15.70
CA ILE A 47 -19.05 5.78 15.84
C ILE A 47 -18.86 6.13 17.32
N GLU A 48 -19.91 5.96 18.13
CA GLU A 48 -19.91 6.22 19.56
C GLU A 48 -18.98 5.25 20.28
N ALA A 49 -19.06 3.96 19.95
CA ALA A 49 -18.17 2.93 20.50
C ALA A 49 -16.71 3.14 20.08
N LEU A 50 -16.47 3.69 18.88
CA LEU A 50 -15.14 4.02 18.42
C LEU A 50 -14.57 5.24 19.15
N LYS A 51 -15.37 6.30 19.31
CA LYS A 51 -14.98 7.53 20.02
C LYS A 51 -14.79 7.32 21.52
N SER A 52 -15.50 6.38 22.14
CA SER A 52 -15.31 6.07 23.56
C SER A 52 -13.96 5.42 23.85
N VAL A 53 -13.44 4.63 22.90
CA VAL A 53 -12.14 3.96 23.03
C VAL A 53 -10.99 4.85 22.56
N LEU A 54 -11.19 5.64 21.50
CA LEU A 54 -10.16 6.52 20.95
C LEU A 54 -10.76 7.88 20.57
N PRO A 55 -10.89 8.83 21.53
CA PRO A 55 -11.57 10.10 21.31
C PRO A 55 -10.96 10.97 20.20
N SER A 56 -9.67 10.79 19.93
CA SER A 56 -8.92 11.52 18.91
C SER A 56 -9.07 10.94 17.49
N VAL A 57 -9.72 9.77 17.34
CA VAL A 57 -9.89 9.17 16.00
C VAL A 57 -10.98 9.89 15.23
N ASN A 58 -10.69 10.19 13.98
CA ASN A 58 -11.69 10.66 13.03
C ASN A 58 -12.37 9.44 12.39
N PRO A 59 -13.66 9.16 12.69
CA PRO A 59 -14.33 8.01 12.14
C PRO A 59 -14.39 8.08 10.62
N SER A 60 -14.10 6.97 9.96
CA SER A 60 -14.23 6.84 8.51
C SER A 60 -15.70 6.89 8.08
N PRO A 61 -16.04 7.50 6.93
CA PRO A 61 -17.42 7.62 6.43
C PRO A 61 -18.00 6.31 5.86
N VAL A 62 -17.36 5.17 6.12
CA VAL A 62 -17.85 3.85 5.65
C VAL A 62 -19.25 3.55 6.21
N ASN A 63 -20.05 2.83 5.42
CA ASN A 63 -21.32 2.29 5.90
C ASN A 63 -21.07 1.17 6.92
N ARG A 64 -21.38 1.43 8.19
CA ARG A 64 -21.14 0.52 9.32
C ARG A 64 -22.22 -0.57 9.47
N SER A 65 -23.29 -0.51 8.68
CA SER A 65 -24.33 -1.55 8.60
C SER A 65 -23.99 -2.68 7.63
N ILE A 66 -22.82 -2.61 6.96
CA ILE A 66 -22.34 -3.62 6.01
C ILE A 66 -21.12 -4.31 6.61
N SER A 67 -21.15 -5.64 6.64
CA SER A 67 -20.02 -6.43 7.14
C SER A 67 -18.78 -6.28 6.26
N ARG A 68 -17.61 -6.16 6.88
CA ARG A 68 -16.30 -5.95 6.25
C ARG A 68 -15.28 -6.92 6.81
N CYS A 69 -14.23 -7.17 6.03
CA CYS A 69 -13.13 -8.02 6.46
C CYS A 69 -12.06 -7.20 7.17
N VAL A 70 -11.95 -7.36 8.49
CA VAL A 70 -10.95 -6.68 9.33
C VAL A 70 -9.55 -7.00 8.81
N GLN A 71 -9.27 -8.27 8.48
CA GLN A 71 -7.95 -8.70 8.04
C GLN A 71 -7.55 -8.10 6.69
N CYS A 72 -8.48 -7.99 5.72
CA CYS A 72 -8.20 -7.32 4.46
C CYS A 72 -7.92 -5.82 4.65
N ASP A 73 -8.73 -5.13 5.45
CA ASP A 73 -8.51 -3.72 5.77
C ASP A 73 -7.16 -3.53 6.49
N LYS A 74 -6.79 -4.45 7.41
CA LYS A 74 -5.50 -4.45 8.11
C LYS A 74 -4.32 -4.64 7.15
N VAL A 75 -4.36 -5.68 6.31
CA VAL A 75 -3.29 -5.97 5.33
C VAL A 75 -3.11 -4.80 4.35
N ASN A 76 -4.21 -4.14 3.97
CA ASN A 76 -4.12 -2.95 3.12
C ASN A 76 -3.41 -1.79 3.83
N ALA A 77 -3.69 -1.57 5.13
CA ALA A 77 -2.99 -0.56 5.94
C ALA A 77 -1.52 -0.91 6.16
N GLU A 78 -1.20 -2.17 6.49
CA GLU A 78 0.16 -2.68 6.62
C GLU A 78 0.96 -2.51 5.32
N ARG A 79 0.35 -2.82 4.17
CA ARG A 79 0.97 -2.59 2.85
C ARG A 79 1.24 -1.11 2.60
N ALA A 80 0.29 -0.24 2.91
CA ALA A 80 0.48 1.21 2.72
C ALA A 80 1.56 1.77 3.66
N ALA A 81 1.62 1.30 4.90
CA ALA A 81 2.68 1.66 5.85
C ALA A 81 4.04 1.15 5.36
N TYR A 82 4.10 -0.08 4.83
CA TYR A 82 5.31 -0.62 4.21
C TYR A 82 5.78 0.24 3.04
N PHE A 83 4.89 0.75 2.19
CA PHE A 83 5.30 1.65 1.10
C PHE A 83 5.67 3.07 1.55
N ALA A 84 5.21 3.50 2.72
CA ALA A 84 5.70 4.75 3.31
C ALA A 84 7.14 4.61 3.85
N GLU A 85 7.49 3.41 4.35
CA GLU A 85 8.84 3.09 4.82
C GLU A 85 9.80 2.72 3.69
N PHE A 86 9.32 1.92 2.73
CA PHE A 86 10.06 1.37 1.59
C PHE A 86 9.38 1.80 0.28
N PRO A 87 9.55 3.08 -0.12
CA PRO A 87 8.85 3.63 -1.27
C PRO A 87 9.17 2.87 -2.56
N PRO A 88 8.17 2.58 -3.41
CA PRO A 88 8.40 2.04 -4.74
C PRO A 88 9.14 3.07 -5.62
N PRO A 89 9.85 2.62 -6.68
CA PRO A 89 9.96 1.24 -7.14
C PRO A 89 11.09 0.45 -6.47
N ALA A 90 12.01 1.14 -5.78
CA ALA A 90 13.23 0.52 -5.28
C ALA A 90 13.01 -0.31 -4.02
N HIS A 91 11.97 -0.02 -3.23
CA HIS A 91 11.69 -0.68 -1.95
C HIS A 91 12.91 -0.69 -1.00
N VAL A 92 13.68 0.39 -1.03
CA VAL A 92 14.80 0.65 -0.12
C VAL A 92 14.40 1.69 0.90
N ASP A 93 14.93 1.59 2.11
CA ASP A 93 14.74 2.62 3.14
C ASP A 93 15.64 3.84 2.82
N PRO A 94 15.05 5.00 2.45
CA PRO A 94 15.81 6.20 2.14
C PRO A 94 16.56 6.75 3.35
N VAL A 95 16.05 6.52 4.57
CA VAL A 95 16.68 6.96 5.82
C VAL A 95 17.95 6.15 6.05
N ALA A 96 17.87 4.82 5.96
CA ALA A 96 19.04 3.95 6.12
C ALA A 96 20.16 4.24 5.11
N GLU A 97 19.80 4.55 3.86
CA GLU A 97 20.78 4.93 2.83
C GLU A 97 21.44 6.28 3.14
N LEU A 98 20.71 7.24 3.70
CA LEU A 98 21.27 8.51 4.16
C LEU A 98 22.18 8.32 5.38
N GLU A 99 21.81 7.46 6.32
CA GLU A 99 22.64 7.11 7.48
C GLU A 99 23.98 6.52 7.04
N ARG A 100 23.96 5.58 6.09
CA ARG A 100 25.17 4.99 5.51
C ARG A 100 26.07 6.06 4.89
N ARG A 101 25.51 6.98 4.10
CA ARG A 101 26.27 8.09 3.50
C ARG A 101 26.83 9.06 4.53
N ILE A 102 26.08 9.34 5.59
CA ILE A 102 26.52 10.18 6.69
C ILE A 102 27.76 9.57 7.36
N LEU A 103 27.73 8.27 7.65
CA LEU A 103 28.88 7.56 8.22
C LEU A 103 30.11 7.63 7.30
N GLU A 104 29.94 7.33 6.01
CA GLU A 104 31.03 7.43 5.01
C GLU A 104 31.65 8.84 4.96
N MET A 105 30.82 9.89 5.01
CA MET A 105 31.32 11.27 5.00
C MET A 105 32.06 11.62 6.29
N VAL A 106 31.58 11.16 7.44
CA VAL A 106 32.26 11.37 8.74
C VAL A 106 33.64 10.72 8.72
N ASP A 107 33.75 9.48 8.23
CA ASP A 107 35.01 8.76 8.13
C ASP A 107 36.01 9.48 7.20
N LEU A 108 35.55 9.95 6.03
CA LEU A 108 36.39 10.69 5.09
C LEU A 108 36.86 12.06 5.62
N ILE A 109 36.01 12.74 6.39
CA ILE A 109 36.38 13.99 7.07
C ILE A 109 37.45 13.71 8.14
N ALA A 110 37.32 12.62 8.89
CA ALA A 110 38.29 12.23 9.92
C ALA A 110 39.68 11.93 9.33
N LEU A 111 39.73 11.46 8.07
CA LEU A 111 40.96 11.25 7.31
C LEU A 111 41.50 12.51 6.61
N ASP A 112 40.90 13.68 6.84
CA ASP A 112 41.20 14.97 6.20
C ASP A 112 41.09 14.96 4.66
N VAL A 113 40.33 14.02 4.11
CA VAL A 113 40.15 13.89 2.65
C VAL A 113 39.03 14.83 2.21
N LYS A 114 39.38 15.94 1.55
CA LYS A 114 38.39 16.92 1.02
C LYS A 114 37.43 17.45 2.10
N ALA A 115 37.93 17.59 3.33
CA ALA A 115 37.13 17.82 4.54
C ALA A 115 36.12 18.97 4.42
N ASP A 116 36.48 20.11 3.82
CA ASP A 116 35.58 21.27 3.79
C ASP A 116 34.37 21.10 2.88
N ARG A 117 34.52 20.42 1.73
CA ARG A 117 33.38 20.11 0.86
C ARG A 117 32.48 19.05 1.50
N LEU A 118 33.07 18.07 2.19
CA LEU A 118 32.33 17.01 2.86
C LEU A 118 31.56 17.51 4.09
N LYS A 119 32.07 18.48 4.85
CA LYS A 119 31.34 19.10 5.97
C LYS A 119 30.03 19.73 5.50
N ILE A 120 30.03 20.40 4.35
CA ILE A 120 28.82 20.98 3.75
C ILE A 120 27.86 19.87 3.31
N ALA A 121 28.36 18.85 2.60
CA ALA A 121 27.55 17.72 2.15
C ALA A 121 26.94 16.93 3.33
N LEU A 122 27.69 16.77 4.42
CA LEU A 122 27.25 16.14 5.65
C LEU A 122 26.08 16.89 6.29
N ALA A 123 26.18 18.22 6.41
CA ALA A 123 25.09 19.04 6.94
C ALA A 123 23.81 18.89 6.09
N VAL A 124 23.95 18.83 4.76
CA VAL A 124 22.81 18.59 3.85
C VAL A 124 22.20 17.20 4.06
N ALA A 125 23.02 16.15 4.15
CA ALA A 125 22.53 14.78 4.33
C ALA A 125 21.82 14.59 5.68
N ILE A 126 22.32 15.21 6.76
CA ILE A 126 21.66 15.18 8.08
C ILE A 126 20.27 15.82 7.99
N LYS A 127 20.16 16.97 7.33
CA LYS A 127 18.86 17.62 7.13
C LYS A 127 17.91 16.75 6.31
N GLN A 128 18.40 16.22 5.18
CA GLN A 128 17.62 15.31 4.33
C GLN A 128 17.13 14.08 5.09
N LYS A 129 17.97 13.53 5.98
CA LYS A 129 17.58 12.40 6.82
C LYS A 129 16.38 12.77 7.69
N GLY A 130 16.44 13.89 8.41
CA GLY A 130 15.34 14.36 9.25
C GLY A 130 14.06 14.62 8.46
N ASP A 131 14.16 15.24 7.29
CA ASP A 131 13.01 15.45 6.40
C ASP A 131 12.38 14.11 5.96
N LYS A 132 13.20 13.10 5.65
CA LYS A 132 12.74 11.76 5.25
C LYS A 132 12.14 10.96 6.41
N GLU A 133 12.68 11.08 7.62
CA GLU A 133 12.08 10.47 8.81
C GLU A 133 10.69 11.05 9.07
N MET A 134 10.54 12.38 8.99
CA MET A 134 9.24 13.04 9.14
C MET A 134 8.24 12.60 8.06
N GLU A 135 8.67 12.53 6.80
CA GLU A 135 7.83 12.06 5.69
C GLU A 135 7.37 10.61 5.88
N ARG A 136 8.30 9.72 6.23
CA ARG A 136 8.01 8.31 6.53
C ARG A 136 6.98 8.19 7.66
N ASP A 137 7.24 8.85 8.79
CA ASP A 137 6.39 8.75 9.97
C ASP A 137 4.98 9.31 9.70
N ALA A 138 4.88 10.39 8.94
CA ALA A 138 3.60 10.92 8.48
C ALA A 138 2.88 9.95 7.55
N GLY A 139 3.59 9.34 6.59
CA GLY A 139 3.04 8.35 5.67
C GLY A 139 2.53 7.10 6.38
N ILE A 140 3.28 6.57 7.36
CA ILE A 140 2.85 5.44 8.19
C ILE A 140 1.59 5.80 8.98
N LYS A 141 1.55 6.98 9.61
CA LYS A 141 0.36 7.44 10.34
C LYS A 141 -0.86 7.56 9.43
N GLU A 142 -0.71 8.12 8.24
CA GLU A 142 -1.81 8.25 7.28
C GLU A 142 -2.27 6.89 6.76
N ALA A 143 -1.36 5.95 6.52
CA ALA A 143 -1.69 4.57 6.12
C ALA A 143 -2.60 3.86 7.14
N TRP A 144 -2.34 4.05 8.43
CA TRP A 144 -3.14 3.45 9.50
C TRP A 144 -4.45 4.19 9.79
N LYS A 145 -4.56 5.47 9.46
CA LYS A 145 -5.74 6.30 9.75
C LYS A 145 -7.03 5.72 9.18
N GLY A 146 -6.99 5.17 7.97
CA GLY A 146 -8.16 4.52 7.36
C GLY A 146 -8.64 3.31 8.15
N PHE A 147 -7.71 2.43 8.55
CA PHE A 147 -8.02 1.26 9.38
C PHE A 147 -8.54 1.66 10.76
N LEU A 148 -7.83 2.55 11.45
CA LEU A 148 -8.20 3.03 12.78
C LEU A 148 -9.55 3.76 12.77
N GLY A 149 -9.84 4.53 11.71
CA GLY A 149 -11.12 5.20 11.55
C GLY A 149 -12.30 4.25 11.33
N ILE A 150 -12.07 3.01 10.89
CA ILE A 150 -13.11 1.99 10.73
C ILE A 150 -13.23 1.18 12.04
N TRP A 151 -12.12 0.62 12.51
CA TRP A 151 -12.08 -0.44 13.51
C TRP A 151 -11.63 0.01 14.90
N GLY A 152 -10.95 1.16 15.01
CA GLY A 152 -10.25 1.58 16.22
C GLY A 152 -8.90 0.89 16.39
N PRO A 153 -8.25 1.05 17.57
CA PRO A 153 -7.01 0.33 17.85
C PRO A 153 -7.26 -1.18 17.78
N LEU A 154 -6.26 -1.94 17.32
CA LEU A 154 -6.30 -3.39 17.38
C LEU A 154 -6.51 -3.78 18.84
N ARG A 155 -7.64 -4.42 19.14
CA ARG A 155 -7.84 -5.03 20.47
C ARG A 155 -6.81 -6.14 20.58
N THR A 156 -5.73 -5.88 21.31
CA THR A 156 -4.95 -6.95 21.92
C THR A 156 -5.90 -7.64 22.89
N GLY A 157 -6.31 -8.87 22.54
CA GLY A 157 -7.20 -9.70 23.37
C GLY A 157 -6.59 -9.99 24.73
#